data_AF-A0AAD9GAX6-F1
#
_entry.id   AF-A0AAD9GAX6-F1
#
_cell.length_a   1.000
_cell.length_b   1.000
_cell.length_c   1.000
_cell.angle_alpha   90.00
_cell.angle_beta   90.00
_cell.angle_gamma   90.00
#
_symmetry.space_group_name_H-M   'P 1'
#
loop_
_entity.id
_entity.type
_entity.pdbx_description
1 polymer ?
#
loop_
_entity_poly.entity_id
_entity_poly.type
_entity_poly.pdbx_seq_one_letter_code
_entity_poly.pdbx_strand_id
1 'polypeptide(L)' 'MVRPLLKAFPNKFNLCTTKTERDIYVHSKLLIVDDVYLSMGSANWNRRSMTSDSEIAASIVDGDTVRGLS' A
#
# COMPACT_ATOMS: atom_id res chain seq x y z
N MET A 1 1.11 -5.70 -11.68
CA MET A 1 2.19 -4.73 -11.33
C MET A 1 3.07 -5.16 -10.19
N VAL A 2 2.57 -5.91 -9.19
CA VAL A 2 3.32 -6.26 -7.97
C VAL A 2 4.31 -7.45 -8.08
N ARG A 3 4.16 -8.33 -9.09
CA ARG A 3 5.00 -9.53 -9.24
C ARG A 3 6.52 -9.25 -9.34
N PRO A 4 7.00 -8.23 -10.07
CA PRO A 4 8.43 -7.91 -10.11
C PRO A 4 8.99 -7.52 -8.75
N LEU A 5 8.23 -6.76 -7.94
CA LEU A 5 8.65 -6.34 -6.60
C LEU A 5 8.72 -7.54 -5.64
N LEU A 6 7.72 -8.41 -5.66
CA LEU A 6 7.74 -9.65 -4.87
C LEU A 6 8.94 -10.54 -5.22
N LYS A 7 9.32 -10.61 -6.51
CA LYS A 7 10.47 -11.39 -6.96
C LYS A 7 11.81 -10.75 -6.55
N ALA A 8 11.92 -9.43 -6.66
CA ALA A 8 13.15 -8.71 -6.35
C ALA A 8 13.37 -8.56 -4.82
N PHE A 9 12.30 -8.46 -4.04
CA PHE A 9 12.34 -8.12 -2.62
C PHE A 9 11.40 -9.00 -1.77
N PRO A 10 11.62 -10.33 -1.73
CA PRO A 10 10.68 -11.27 -1.12
C PRO A 10 10.40 -11.02 0.37
N ASN A 11 11.35 -10.42 1.11
CA ASN A 11 11.22 -10.14 2.55
C ASN A 11 11.06 -8.64 2.88
N LYS A 12 10.90 -7.78 1.87
CA LYS A 12 10.74 -6.34 2.07
C LYS A 12 9.43 -5.78 1.52
N PHE A 13 8.76 -6.53 0.66
CA PHE A 13 7.51 -6.10 0.05
C PHE A 13 6.40 -7.08 0.38
N ASN A 14 5.40 -6.61 1.12
CA ASN A 14 4.22 -7.38 1.47
C ASN A 14 3.00 -6.84 0.72
N LEU A 15 2.21 -7.75 0.15
CA LEU A 15 0.93 -7.41 -0.45
C LEU A 15 -0.19 -8.03 0.38
N CYS A 16 -0.95 -7.18 1.06
CA CYS A 16 -2.15 -7.58 1.77
C CYS A 16 -3.34 -7.51 0.82
N THR A 17 -3.97 -8.65 0.56
CA THR A 17 -5.19 -8.77 -0.25
C THR A 17 -6.28 -9.49 0.55
N THR A 18 -7.51 -9.41 0.07
CA THR A 18 -8.65 -10.14 0.63
C THR A 18 -8.34 -11.64 0.70
N LYS A 19 -8.65 -12.22 1.86
CA LYS A 19 -8.66 -13.66 2.10
C LYS A 19 -10.11 -14.13 2.09
N THR A 20 -10.47 -14.95 1.11
CA THR A 20 -11.85 -15.37 0.88
C THR A 20 -12.44 -16.06 2.11
N GLU A 21 -11.65 -16.82 2.85
CA GLU A 21 -12.08 -17.53 4.06
C GLU A 21 -12.49 -16.60 5.22
N ARG A 22 -12.12 -15.32 5.16
CA ARG A 22 -12.38 -14.36 6.24
C ARG A 22 -13.66 -13.54 6.07
N ASP A 23 -14.29 -13.59 4.89
CA ASP A 23 -15.46 -12.77 4.54
C ASP A 23 -15.30 -11.26 4.86
N ILE A 24 -14.09 -10.73 4.65
CA ILE A 24 -13.77 -9.32 4.88
C ILE A 24 -13.48 -8.65 3.53
N TYR A 25 -14.26 -7.61 3.22
CA TYR A 25 -14.03 -6.80 2.04
C TYR A 25 -13.00 -5.70 2.31
N VAL A 26 -11.77 -5.87 1.78
CA VAL A 26 -10.71 -4.87 1.90
C VAL A 26 -10.83 -3.83 0.78
N HIS A 27 -11.53 -2.73 1.07
CA HIS A 27 -11.65 -1.60 0.13
C HIS A 27 -10.54 -0.54 0.30
N SER A 28 -9.62 -0.71 1.26
CA SER A 28 -8.53 0.24 1.45
C SER A 28 -7.55 0.22 0.27
N LYS A 29 -7.09 1.40 -0.16
CA LYS A 29 -5.95 1.55 -1.07
C LYS A 29 -4.92 2.43 -0.39
N LEU A 30 -3.96 1.77 0.25
CA LEU A 30 -2.89 2.42 0.99
C LEU A 30 -1.55 1.74 0.72
N LEU A 31 -0.47 2.50 0.87
CA LEU A 31 0.91 2.05 0.81
C LEU A 31 1.64 2.65 2.00
N ILE A 32 2.37 1.80 2.73
CA ILE A 32 3.28 2.21 3.80
C ILE A 32 4.70 1.82 3.37
N VAL A 33 5.67 2.71 3.57
CA VAL A 33 7.09 2.45 3.30
C VAL A 33 7.92 2.88 4.49
N ASP A 34 8.72 1.94 5.03
CA ASP A 34 9.70 2.13 6.09
C ASP A 34 9.20 2.88 7.33
N ASP A 35 7.91 2.75 7.67
CA ASP A 35 7.20 3.47 8.75
C ASP A 35 7.33 5.01 8.69
N VAL A 36 7.69 5.56 7.52
CA VAL A 36 7.98 6.98 7.31
C VAL A 36 7.05 7.58 6.24
N TYR A 37 6.64 6.78 5.26
CA TYR A 37 5.78 7.23 4.18
C TYR A 37 4.45 6.50 4.19
N LEU A 38 3.36 7.27 4.12
CA LEU A 38 2.02 6.78 3.92
C LEU A 38 1.38 7.45 2.71
N SER A 39 0.90 6.66 1.77
CA SER A 39 -0.03 7.11 0.73
C SER A 39 -1.39 6.45 0.95
N MET A 40 -2.46 7.24 0.97
CA MET A 40 -3.83 6.73 0.98
C MET A 40 -4.70 7.46 -0.04
N GLY A 41 -5.58 6.74 -0.72
CA GLY A 41 -6.44 7.37 -1.73
C GLY A 41 -7.44 6.42 -2.36
N SER A 42 -7.97 6.85 -3.51
CA SER A 42 -8.95 6.09 -4.29
C SER A 42 -8.29 5.13 -5.29
N ALA A 43 -7.05 5.41 -5.70
CA ALA A 43 -6.34 4.66 -6.73
C ALA A 43 -6.05 3.20 -6.32
N ASN A 44 -6.59 2.26 -7.07
CA ASN A 44 -6.19 0.85 -6.96
C ASN A 44 -4.79 0.65 -7.54
N TRP A 45 -4.03 -0.31 -7.01
CA TRP A 45 -2.72 -0.66 -7.58
C TRP A 45 -2.82 -1.51 -8.85
N ASN A 46 -3.48 -0.96 -9.87
CA ASN A 46 -3.68 -1.55 -11.18
C ASN A 46 -3.43 -0.49 -12.26
N ARG A 47 -3.29 -0.92 -13.53
CA ARG A 47 -2.88 0.00 -14.61
C ARG A 47 -3.92 1.10 -14.79
N ARG A 48 -5.21 0.76 -14.69
CA ARG A 48 -6.34 1.65 -14.95
C ARG A 48 -6.35 2.85 -13.99
N SER A 49 -6.31 2.61 -12.69
CA SER A 49 -6.28 3.67 -11.67
C SER A 49 -4.97 4.47 -11.72
N MET A 50 -3.84 3.85 -12.08
CA MET A 50 -2.54 4.55 -12.08
C MET A 50 -2.28 5.40 -13.34
N THR A 51 -3.07 5.25 -14.41
CA THR A 51 -2.79 5.94 -15.69
C THR A 51 -3.98 6.59 -16.36
N SER A 52 -5.22 6.19 -16.01
CA SER A 52 -6.39 6.49 -16.84
C SER A 52 -7.57 7.03 -16.04
N ASP A 53 -7.89 6.43 -14.89
CA ASP A 53 -8.96 6.94 -14.06
C ASP A 53 -8.53 8.22 -13.34
N SER A 54 -9.47 9.15 -13.15
CA SER A 54 -9.27 10.31 -12.28
C SER A 54 -9.29 9.85 -10.83
N GLU A 55 -8.13 9.88 -10.18
CA GLU A 55 -7.96 9.43 -8.79
C GLU A 55 -7.44 10.57 -7.91
N ILE A 56 -7.66 10.46 -6.60
CA ILE A 56 -7.09 11.38 -5.61
C ILE A 56 -6.43 10.61 -4.47
N ALA A 57 -5.31 11.12 -3.97
CA ALA A 57 -4.59 10.56 -2.85
C ALA A 57 -3.96 11.66 -1.99
N ALA A 58 -3.87 11.40 -0.68
CA ALA A 58 -3.04 12.13 0.25
C ALA A 58 -1.76 11.34 0.51
N SER A 59 -0.61 12.03 0.49
CA SER A 59 0.69 11.46 0.80
C SER A 59 1.27 12.18 2.00
N ILE A 60 1.70 11.41 3.00
CA ILE A 60 2.22 11.90 4.27
C ILE A 60 3.63 11.34 4.41
N VAL A 61 4.57 12.22 4.71
CA VAL A 61 5.94 11.88 5.08
C VAL A 61 6.10 12.29 6.54
N ASP A 62 6.34 11.32 7.41
CA ASP A 62 6.63 11.57 8.81
C ASP A 62 8.13 11.78 9.02
N GLY A 63 8.48 12.84 9.76
CA GLY A 63 9.86 13.14 10.14
C GLY A 63 10.18 12.71 11.58
N ASP A 64 9.16 12.45 12.39
CA ASP A 64 9.29 12.23 13.82
C ASP A 64 9.19 10.72 14.14
N THR A 65 10.33 10.09 14.42
CA THR A 65 10.32 8.68 14.84
C THR A 65 10.09 8.55 16.34
N VAL A 66 9.06 7.80 16.74
CA VAL A 66 8.87 7.38 18.13
C VAL A 66 9.71 6.13 18.41
N ARG A 67 10.62 6.21 19.39
CA ARG A 67 11.34 5.02 19.89
C ARG A 67 10.52 4.36 21.01
N GLY A 68 10.07 3.11 20.82
CA GLY A 68 9.57 2.29 21.93
C GLY A 68 8.26 1.52 21.73
N LEU A 69 7.75 1.35 20.50
CA LEU A 69 6.69 0.37 20.24
C LEU A 69 7.34 -1.00 19.95
N SER A 70 7.85 -1.66 20.99
CA SER A 70 8.30 -3.06 20.97
C SER A 70 7.53 -3.87 22.01
#